data_AF-A0A961B178-F1
#
_entry.id   AF-A0A961B178-F1
#
_cell.length_a   1.000
_cell.length_b   1.000
_cell.length_c   1.000
_cell.angle_alpha   90.00
_cell.angle_beta   90.00
_cell.angle_gamma   90.00
#
_symmetry.space_group_name_H-M   'P 1'
#
loop_
_entity.id
_entity.type
_entity.pdbx_description
1 polymer ?
#
loop_
_entity_poly.entity_id
_entity_poly.type
_entity_poly.pdbx_seq_one_letter_code
_entity_poly.pdbx_strand_id
1 'polypeptide(L)'
;YGERWGRHWMDVWRYSDWAGYKDAIRTSQPHIWRWRDWIVESLNADKPYDRMVLEMLAADELVPEDEDALRATGYLVRSYDVGSRDVWLDNVVSHAAQGFLGITMGCVKCHDHKYDPIPNETYYAMRAIFEGYDVRTDRVPGELDTKTAGLVRAYDKAMDPKTFQFDRGDERFPLKDKVIAPGVPTVLGGELKIEPVTLPMTASQPWRRDFVRRELLANGEKAIANAKSEPQKAAAVAAQAALEAEFAVEAIEEAGKTKDSPEWKAAAEATVRAQRKAASLDAQSKIAAATAAQSKAEADFAAAKAKKDTAKQGAATKALTTAKTDLAAAKKALAAAE
;
A
#
# COMPACT_ATOMS: atom_id res chain seq x y z
N TYR A 1 -13.53 28.17 8.97
CA TYR A 1 -13.45 28.69 7.59
C TYR A 1 -13.20 27.55 6.61
N GLY A 2 -12.09 26.80 6.78
CA GLY A 2 -11.68 25.69 5.92
C GLY A 2 -12.71 24.58 5.75
N GLU A 3 -13.48 24.19 6.78
CA GLU A 3 -14.53 23.16 6.63
C GLU A 3 -15.64 23.59 5.64
N ARG A 4 -16.07 24.86 5.69
CA ARG A 4 -17.11 25.39 4.80
C ARG A 4 -16.59 25.56 3.38
N TRP A 5 -15.43 26.19 3.20
CA TRP A 5 -14.85 26.41 1.88
C TRP A 5 -14.29 25.15 1.25
N GLY A 6 -13.73 24.26 2.07
CA GLY A 6 -13.22 22.96 1.67
C GLY A 6 -14.28 22.12 0.98
N ARG A 7 -15.55 22.19 1.42
CA ARG A 7 -16.67 21.52 0.73
C ARG A 7 -16.79 21.94 -0.75
N HIS A 8 -16.66 23.24 -1.05
CA HIS A 8 -16.74 23.73 -2.42
C HIS A 8 -15.56 23.25 -3.27
N TRP A 9 -14.35 23.26 -2.70
CA TRP A 9 -13.18 22.71 -3.38
C TRP A 9 -13.25 21.19 -3.58
N MET A 10 -13.80 20.48 -2.60
CA MET A 10 -14.08 19.05 -2.71
C MET A 10 -15.08 18.73 -3.83
N ASP A 11 -16.06 19.59 -4.09
CA ASP A 11 -16.97 19.44 -5.24
C ASP A 11 -16.18 19.56 -6.58
N VAL A 12 -15.25 20.52 -6.69
CA VAL A 12 -14.40 20.72 -7.87
C VAL A 12 -13.43 19.55 -8.05
N TRP A 13 -12.74 19.15 -6.99
CA TRP A 13 -11.76 18.08 -7.02
C TRP A 13 -12.38 16.70 -6.95
N ARG A 14 -13.71 16.57 -6.84
CA ARG A 14 -14.45 15.31 -6.81
C ARG A 14 -14.04 14.41 -5.65
N TYR A 15 -13.98 14.97 -4.45
CA TYR A 15 -13.77 14.15 -3.25
C TYR A 15 -14.95 13.21 -3.04
N SER A 16 -14.65 11.94 -2.77
CA SER A 16 -15.58 10.98 -2.22
C SER A 16 -14.82 10.03 -1.30
N ASP A 17 -15.49 9.51 -0.28
CA ASP A 17 -14.96 8.37 0.46
C ASP A 17 -14.85 7.14 -0.43
N TRP A 18 -14.07 6.16 0.04
CA TRP A 18 -13.90 4.89 -0.66
C TRP A 18 -15.16 4.04 -0.60
N ALA A 19 -15.31 3.15 -1.59
CA ALA A 19 -16.38 2.18 -1.61
C ALA A 19 -15.87 0.77 -1.87
N GLY A 20 -16.55 -0.21 -1.31
CA GLY A 20 -16.21 -1.62 -1.40
C GLY A 20 -17.42 -2.53 -1.27
N TYR A 21 -17.21 -3.83 -1.44
CA TYR A 21 -18.20 -4.86 -1.18
C TYR A 21 -17.60 -5.94 -0.28
N LYS A 22 -18.19 -6.14 0.91
CA LYS A 22 -17.59 -6.94 1.98
C LYS A 22 -16.19 -6.41 2.32
N ASP A 23 -15.18 -7.28 2.32
CA ASP A 23 -13.80 -6.92 2.61
C ASP A 23 -13.03 -6.42 1.38
N ALA A 24 -13.67 -6.35 0.20
CA ALA A 24 -13.02 -5.95 -1.05
C ALA A 24 -13.22 -4.47 -1.35
N ILE A 25 -12.11 -3.74 -1.51
CA ILE A 25 -12.08 -2.37 -2.00
C ILE A 25 -12.42 -2.37 -3.50
N ARG A 26 -13.29 -1.45 -3.95
CA ARG A 26 -13.69 -1.32 -5.36
C ARG A 26 -13.25 -0.02 -5.99
N THR A 27 -13.59 1.10 -5.34
CA THR A 27 -13.27 2.45 -5.81
C THR A 27 -12.62 3.27 -4.71
N SER A 28 -11.62 4.09 -5.07
CA SER A 28 -10.77 4.82 -4.12
C SER A 28 -10.12 3.85 -3.10
N GLN A 29 -9.70 4.34 -1.93
CA GLN A 29 -8.96 3.56 -0.94
C GLN A 29 -9.30 3.97 0.51
N PRO A 30 -9.22 3.03 1.48
CA PRO A 30 -9.27 3.37 2.90
C PRO A 30 -8.29 4.49 3.26
N HIS A 31 -8.65 5.27 4.28
CA HIS A 31 -7.88 6.43 4.76
C HIS A 31 -7.83 7.64 3.82
N ILE A 32 -8.57 7.67 2.71
CA ILE A 32 -8.66 8.85 1.83
C ILE A 32 -9.20 10.11 2.54
N TRP A 33 -9.89 9.96 3.67
CA TRP A 33 -10.31 11.06 4.52
C TRP A 33 -9.15 11.96 4.98
N ARG A 34 -7.92 11.46 4.99
CA ARG A 34 -6.72 12.27 5.24
C ARG A 34 -6.51 13.35 4.20
N TRP A 35 -6.93 13.12 2.96
CA TRP A 35 -6.91 14.14 1.89
C TRP A 35 -7.95 15.23 2.14
N ARG A 36 -9.18 14.86 2.58
CA ARG A 36 -10.18 15.85 3.04
C ARG A 36 -9.60 16.73 4.14
N ASP A 37 -8.96 16.12 5.13
CA ASP A 37 -8.37 16.86 6.26
C ASP A 37 -7.24 17.77 5.76
N TRP A 38 -6.38 17.29 4.84
CA TRP A 38 -5.37 18.12 4.19
C TRP A 38 -5.98 19.31 3.41
N ILE A 39 -7.14 19.16 2.75
CA ILE A 39 -7.84 20.26 2.07
C ILE A 39 -8.25 21.32 3.09
N VAL A 40 -8.89 20.90 4.18
CA VAL A 40 -9.39 21.80 5.22
C VAL A 40 -8.24 22.53 5.92
N GLU A 41 -7.18 21.80 6.27
CA GLU A 41 -5.97 22.33 6.90
C GLU A 41 -5.24 23.31 5.98
N SER A 42 -5.08 22.97 4.69
CA SER A 42 -4.42 23.84 3.71
C SER A 42 -5.16 25.16 3.52
N LEU A 43 -6.50 25.14 3.49
CA LEU A 43 -7.31 26.36 3.40
C LEU A 43 -7.24 27.21 4.68
N ASN A 44 -7.22 26.57 5.86
CA ASN A 44 -7.07 27.31 7.12
C ASN A 44 -5.67 27.92 7.28
N ALA A 45 -4.66 27.29 6.69
CA ALA A 45 -3.27 27.76 6.69
C ALA A 45 -2.97 28.76 5.56
N ASP A 46 -3.97 29.12 4.73
CA ASP A 46 -3.80 29.98 3.55
C ASP A 46 -2.70 29.47 2.60
N LYS A 47 -2.64 28.15 2.40
CA LYS A 47 -1.66 27.52 1.51
C LYS A 47 -1.86 28.03 0.08
N PRO A 48 -0.79 28.49 -0.61
CA PRO A 48 -0.89 28.94 -2.00
C PRO A 48 -1.50 27.86 -2.91
N TYR A 49 -2.41 28.28 -3.79
CA TYR A 49 -3.16 27.35 -4.66
C TYR A 49 -2.25 26.58 -5.63
N ASP A 50 -1.22 27.22 -6.17
CA ASP A 50 -0.19 26.60 -6.99
C ASP A 50 0.52 25.47 -6.23
N ARG A 51 0.86 25.69 -4.95
CA ARG A 51 1.44 24.65 -4.09
C ARG A 51 0.46 23.51 -3.85
N MET A 52 -0.83 23.81 -3.63
CA MET A 52 -1.87 22.77 -3.49
C MET A 52 -1.99 21.90 -4.73
N VAL A 53 -1.96 22.50 -5.92
CA VAL A 53 -2.03 21.78 -7.21
C VAL A 53 -0.83 20.86 -7.37
N LEU A 54 0.38 21.36 -7.10
CA LEU A 54 1.61 20.56 -7.15
C LEU A 54 1.57 19.38 -6.17
N GLU A 55 1.16 19.60 -4.92
CA GLU A 55 1.07 18.52 -3.94
C GLU A 55 0.02 17.46 -4.34
N MET A 56 -1.13 17.88 -4.88
CA MET A 56 -2.17 16.94 -5.33
C MET A 56 -1.73 16.05 -6.50
N LEU A 57 -0.86 16.56 -7.37
CA LEU A 57 -0.41 15.85 -8.58
C LEU A 57 0.91 15.10 -8.39
N ALA A 58 1.78 15.53 -7.48
CA ALA A 58 3.16 15.05 -7.43
C ALA A 58 3.81 15.14 -6.03
N ALA A 59 3.06 15.18 -4.92
CA ALA A 59 3.72 15.23 -3.59
C ALA A 59 4.64 14.03 -3.33
N ASP A 60 4.38 12.88 -3.95
CA ASP A 60 5.23 11.70 -3.91
C ASP A 60 6.62 11.90 -4.53
N GLU A 61 6.75 12.80 -5.51
CA GLU A 61 8.02 13.17 -6.11
C GLU A 61 8.60 14.46 -5.51
N LEU A 62 7.74 15.44 -5.22
CA LEU A 62 8.10 16.77 -4.77
C LEU A 62 8.62 16.79 -3.33
N VAL A 63 7.99 16.02 -2.45
CA VAL A 63 8.29 15.95 -1.01
C VAL A 63 8.04 14.51 -0.49
N PRO A 64 8.81 13.51 -0.97
CA PRO A 64 8.55 12.08 -0.75
C PRO A 64 8.50 11.60 0.70
N GLU A 65 9.07 12.39 1.62
CA GLU A 65 9.16 12.09 3.06
C GLU A 65 8.24 12.96 3.93
N ASP A 66 7.55 13.94 3.34
CA ASP A 66 6.60 14.81 4.05
C ASP A 66 5.22 14.14 4.09
N GLU A 67 4.95 13.42 5.17
CA GLU A 67 3.67 12.73 5.37
C GLU A 67 2.46 13.68 5.36
N ASP A 68 2.64 14.95 5.71
CA ASP A 68 1.56 15.93 5.67
C ASP A 68 1.20 16.29 4.23
N ALA A 69 2.20 16.58 3.40
CA ALA A 69 1.99 16.89 1.99
C ALA A 69 1.54 15.67 1.18
N LEU A 70 2.01 14.45 1.51
CA LEU A 70 1.64 13.23 0.80
C LEU A 70 0.13 12.93 0.82
N ARG A 71 -0.59 13.40 1.83
CA ARG A 71 -2.06 13.32 1.90
C ARG A 71 -2.74 13.97 0.70
N ALA A 72 -2.11 14.97 0.07
CA ALA A 72 -2.63 15.67 -1.10
C ALA A 72 -2.82 14.74 -2.30
N THR A 73 -1.96 13.72 -2.46
CA THR A 73 -2.08 12.72 -3.55
C THR A 73 -3.36 11.90 -3.46
N GLY A 74 -4.14 12.04 -2.38
CA GLY A 74 -5.53 11.60 -2.32
C GLY A 74 -6.36 12.06 -3.53
N TYR A 75 -5.98 13.18 -4.17
CA TYR A 75 -6.50 13.57 -5.47
C TYR A 75 -6.35 12.42 -6.48
N LEU A 76 -5.16 11.92 -6.77
CA LEU A 76 -4.97 10.80 -7.69
C LEU A 76 -5.61 9.50 -7.18
N VAL A 77 -5.50 9.23 -5.88
CA VAL A 77 -6.04 8.02 -5.24
C VAL A 77 -7.55 7.88 -5.43
N ARG A 78 -8.31 8.98 -5.42
CA ARG A 78 -9.78 8.95 -5.51
C ARG A 78 -10.29 8.25 -6.77
N SER A 79 -9.49 8.26 -7.84
CA SER A 79 -9.87 7.67 -9.12
C SER A 79 -9.55 6.18 -9.21
N TYR A 80 -8.88 5.61 -8.20
CA TYR A 80 -8.57 4.18 -8.13
C TYR A 80 -9.82 3.34 -8.40
N ASP A 81 -9.68 2.39 -9.33
CA ASP A 81 -10.72 1.42 -9.67
C ASP A 81 -10.06 0.05 -9.86
N VAL A 82 -10.49 -0.93 -9.08
CA VAL A 82 -9.95 -2.30 -9.13
C VAL A 82 -10.41 -3.08 -10.38
N GLY A 83 -11.53 -2.67 -10.97
CA GLY A 83 -12.20 -3.36 -12.06
C GLY A 83 -11.72 -2.93 -13.44
N SER A 84 -11.26 -1.68 -13.60
CA SER A 84 -10.69 -1.20 -14.87
C SER A 84 -9.66 -0.11 -14.67
N ARG A 85 -8.42 -0.41 -15.11
CA ARG A 85 -7.32 0.57 -15.16
C ARG A 85 -7.61 1.71 -16.12
N ASP A 86 -8.29 1.43 -17.23
CA ASP A 86 -8.62 2.45 -18.23
C ASP A 86 -9.71 3.40 -17.72
N VAL A 87 -10.72 2.92 -16.98
CA VAL A 87 -11.69 3.79 -16.29
C VAL A 87 -10.99 4.65 -15.25
N TRP A 88 -10.07 4.06 -14.49
CA TRP A 88 -9.27 4.80 -13.53
C TRP A 88 -8.49 5.94 -14.20
N LEU A 89 -7.68 5.65 -15.22
CA LEU A 89 -6.86 6.68 -15.88
C LEU A 89 -7.70 7.71 -16.65
N ASP A 90 -8.82 7.30 -17.25
CA ASP A 90 -9.79 8.23 -17.88
C ASP A 90 -10.35 9.23 -16.88
N ASN A 91 -10.73 8.77 -15.68
CA ASN A 91 -11.18 9.64 -14.60
C ASN A 91 -10.08 10.64 -14.18
N VAL A 92 -8.81 10.21 -14.11
CA VAL A 92 -7.69 11.09 -13.76
C VAL A 92 -7.53 12.20 -14.79
N VAL A 93 -7.44 11.84 -16.07
CA VAL A 93 -7.27 12.80 -17.18
C VAL A 93 -8.47 13.74 -17.27
N SER A 94 -9.68 13.19 -17.25
CA SER A 94 -10.91 13.97 -17.35
C SER A 94 -11.05 14.96 -16.20
N HIS A 95 -10.80 14.53 -14.96
CA HIS A 95 -10.91 15.43 -13.81
C HIS A 95 -9.75 16.42 -13.71
N ALA A 96 -8.52 16.07 -14.08
CA ALA A 96 -7.41 17.02 -14.12
C ALA A 96 -7.65 18.11 -15.17
N ALA A 97 -8.14 17.74 -16.36
CA ALA A 97 -8.53 18.69 -17.39
C ALA A 97 -9.64 19.63 -16.91
N GLN A 98 -10.70 19.09 -16.30
CA GLN A 98 -11.81 19.90 -15.80
C GLN A 98 -11.42 20.79 -14.63
N GLY A 99 -10.70 20.24 -13.65
CA GLY A 99 -10.40 20.89 -12.38
C GLY A 99 -9.28 21.93 -12.46
N PHE A 100 -8.31 21.74 -13.36
CA PHE A 100 -7.12 22.61 -13.44
C PHE A 100 -7.00 23.37 -14.77
N LEU A 101 -7.43 22.78 -15.88
CA LEU A 101 -7.32 23.40 -17.21
C LEU A 101 -8.62 24.06 -17.68
N GLY A 102 -9.75 23.80 -17.01
CA GLY A 102 -11.06 24.34 -17.36
C GLY A 102 -11.65 23.79 -18.66
N ILE A 103 -11.16 22.65 -19.15
CA ILE A 103 -11.61 22.01 -20.41
C ILE A 103 -12.09 20.58 -20.19
N THR A 104 -12.89 20.06 -21.11
CA THR A 104 -13.37 18.66 -21.07
C THR A 104 -12.63 17.81 -22.09
N MET A 105 -12.08 16.66 -21.66
CA MET A 105 -11.34 15.74 -22.53
C MET A 105 -12.09 14.43 -22.84
N GLY A 106 -13.26 14.20 -22.26
CA GLY A 106 -13.97 12.91 -22.38
C GLY A 106 -14.31 12.49 -23.81
N CYS A 107 -14.79 13.40 -24.66
CA CYS A 107 -15.04 13.09 -26.08
C CYS A 107 -13.74 12.86 -26.87
N VAL A 108 -12.66 13.56 -26.46
CA VAL A 108 -11.36 13.52 -27.13
C VAL A 108 -10.73 12.14 -27.05
N LYS A 109 -11.16 11.29 -26.11
CA LYS A 109 -10.72 9.87 -26.00
C LYS A 109 -10.97 9.05 -27.27
N CYS A 110 -12.07 9.30 -27.97
CA CYS A 110 -12.51 8.49 -29.10
C CYS A 110 -12.27 9.15 -30.47
N HIS A 111 -12.27 10.48 -30.54
CA HIS A 111 -12.10 11.23 -31.78
C HIS A 111 -11.51 12.61 -31.49
N ASP A 112 -11.04 13.32 -32.51
CA ASP A 112 -10.57 14.70 -32.37
C ASP A 112 -11.70 15.60 -31.86
N HIS A 113 -11.36 16.60 -31.05
CA HIS A 113 -12.37 17.52 -30.52
C HIS A 113 -13.14 18.20 -31.66
N LYS A 114 -14.46 18.38 -31.47
CA LYS A 114 -15.38 18.79 -32.55
C LYS A 114 -15.13 20.20 -33.08
N TYR A 115 -14.70 21.11 -32.21
CA TYR A 115 -14.60 22.55 -32.51
C TYR A 115 -13.20 23.09 -32.25
N ASP A 116 -12.67 22.82 -31.06
CA ASP A 116 -11.31 23.20 -30.68
C ASP A 116 -10.24 22.32 -31.36
N PRO A 117 -9.05 22.85 -31.66
CA PRO A 117 -7.96 22.13 -32.32
C PRO A 117 -7.22 21.22 -31.33
N ILE A 118 -7.96 20.30 -30.69
CA ILE A 118 -7.43 19.30 -29.75
C ILE A 118 -7.54 17.93 -30.41
N PRO A 119 -6.44 17.37 -30.96
CA PRO A 119 -6.46 16.04 -31.55
C PRO A 119 -6.63 14.96 -30.47
N ASN A 120 -7.19 13.82 -30.86
CA ASN A 120 -7.39 12.63 -30.04
C ASN A 120 -6.10 12.21 -29.31
N GLU A 121 -4.96 12.33 -29.98
CA GLU A 121 -3.64 12.03 -29.42
C GLU A 121 -3.32 12.84 -28.16
N THR A 122 -3.88 14.05 -28.02
CA THR A 122 -3.70 14.88 -26.81
C THR A 122 -4.26 14.21 -25.56
N TYR A 123 -5.38 13.51 -25.66
CA TYR A 123 -5.94 12.75 -24.54
C TYR A 123 -4.96 11.66 -24.08
N TYR A 124 -4.39 10.91 -25.03
CA TYR A 124 -3.44 9.84 -24.71
C TYR A 124 -2.10 10.39 -24.23
N ALA A 125 -1.67 11.56 -24.72
CA ALA A 125 -0.48 12.24 -24.23
C ALA A 125 -0.65 12.70 -22.77
N MET A 126 -1.82 13.25 -22.41
CA MET A 126 -2.12 13.56 -21.01
C MET A 126 -2.20 12.29 -20.15
N ARG A 127 -2.83 11.23 -20.66
CA ARG A 127 -2.90 9.93 -19.98
C ARG A 127 -1.50 9.37 -19.70
N ALA A 128 -0.57 9.50 -20.64
CA ALA A 128 0.78 8.96 -20.53
C ALA A 128 1.57 9.53 -19.35
N ILE A 129 1.25 10.75 -18.87
CA ILE A 129 1.81 11.32 -17.62
C ILE A 129 1.45 10.43 -16.42
N PHE A 130 0.25 9.85 -16.42
CA PHE A 130 -0.31 9.09 -15.31
C PHE A 130 -0.24 7.57 -15.52
N GLU A 131 0.34 7.08 -16.61
CA GLU A 131 0.32 5.64 -16.91
C GLU A 131 1.11 4.83 -15.88
N GLY A 132 2.14 5.42 -15.28
CA GLY A 132 3.11 4.74 -14.41
C GLY A 132 2.71 4.64 -12.94
N TYR A 133 1.78 5.49 -12.49
CA TYR A 133 1.46 5.56 -11.06
C TYR A 133 0.51 4.45 -10.61
N ASP A 134 0.62 4.04 -9.36
CA ASP A 134 -0.33 3.17 -8.67
C ASP A 134 -0.60 3.75 -7.27
N VAL A 135 -1.48 3.12 -6.51
CA VAL A 135 -1.81 3.54 -5.14
C VAL A 135 -1.31 2.53 -4.14
N ARG A 136 -0.88 3.01 -2.98
CA ARG A 136 -0.53 2.17 -1.84
C ARG A 136 -0.90 2.84 -0.54
N THR A 137 -1.00 2.05 0.52
CA THR A 137 -1.22 2.56 1.87
C THR A 137 0.03 2.32 2.70
N ASP A 138 0.70 3.41 3.07
CA ASP A 138 1.91 3.39 3.88
C ASP A 138 1.56 3.38 5.36
N ARG A 139 2.47 2.84 6.18
CA ARG A 139 2.36 2.88 7.65
C ARG A 139 2.46 4.32 8.14
N VAL A 140 1.91 4.59 9.33
CA VAL A 140 2.00 5.90 9.98
C VAL A 140 2.61 5.75 11.37
N PRO A 141 3.28 6.79 11.91
CA PRO A 141 3.84 6.73 13.25
C PRO A 141 2.79 6.33 14.31
N GLY A 142 3.15 5.37 15.16
CA GLY A 142 2.31 4.85 16.24
C GLY A 142 1.33 3.75 15.84
N GLU A 143 1.17 3.45 14.55
CA GLU A 143 0.30 2.37 14.07
C GLU A 143 0.89 1.71 12.80
N LEU A 144 1.39 0.48 12.95
CA LEU A 144 1.98 -0.29 11.85
C LEU A 144 0.94 -1.06 11.02
N ASP A 145 -0.27 -1.29 11.56
CA ASP A 145 -1.35 -1.93 10.83
C ASP A 145 -2.08 -0.92 9.94
N THR A 146 -1.78 -0.99 8.65
CA THR A 146 -2.36 -0.10 7.63
C THR A 146 -3.88 -0.24 7.48
N LYS A 147 -4.50 -1.31 8.00
CA LYS A 147 -5.96 -1.42 8.07
C LYS A 147 -6.55 -0.54 9.15
N THR A 148 -5.85 -0.40 10.28
CA THR A 148 -6.27 0.41 11.43
C THR A 148 -5.99 1.88 11.16
N ALA A 149 -4.76 2.22 10.77
CA ALA A 149 -4.41 3.55 10.31
C ALA A 149 -3.32 3.47 9.23
N GLY A 150 -3.49 4.22 8.15
CA GLY A 150 -2.50 4.29 7.10
C GLY A 150 -2.54 5.60 6.36
N LEU A 151 -1.49 5.88 5.60
CA LEU A 151 -1.38 7.00 4.67
C LEU A 151 -1.54 6.47 3.26
N VAL A 152 -2.72 6.64 2.68
CA VAL A 152 -2.91 6.31 1.27
C VAL A 152 -2.32 7.39 0.38
N ARG A 153 -1.52 6.98 -0.61
CA ARG A 153 -0.87 7.88 -1.56
C ARG A 153 -0.67 7.26 -2.94
N ALA A 154 -0.44 8.12 -3.92
CA ALA A 154 0.13 7.73 -5.21
C ALA A 154 1.63 7.39 -5.08
N TYR A 155 2.13 6.57 -5.99
CA TYR A 155 3.55 6.32 -6.20
C TYR A 155 3.78 5.78 -7.62
N ASP A 156 5.00 5.94 -8.13
CA ASP A 156 5.37 5.32 -9.41
C ASP A 156 5.63 3.82 -9.27
N LYS A 157 4.81 3.04 -9.96
CA LYS A 157 4.98 1.59 -10.07
C LYS A 157 5.82 1.21 -11.29
N ALA A 158 5.70 1.96 -12.39
CA ALA A 158 6.44 1.74 -13.62
C ALA A 158 7.11 3.05 -14.07
N MET A 159 8.43 2.98 -14.32
CA MET A 159 9.26 4.13 -14.70
C MET A 159 9.14 4.50 -16.19
N ASP A 160 8.85 3.53 -17.06
CA ASP A 160 8.73 3.73 -18.51
C ASP A 160 7.53 2.95 -19.08
N PRO A 161 6.30 3.26 -18.62
CA PRO A 161 5.10 2.63 -19.12
C PRO A 161 4.81 3.10 -20.55
N LYS A 162 4.40 2.16 -21.41
CA LYS A 162 3.96 2.50 -22.77
C LYS A 162 2.48 2.83 -22.77
N THR A 163 2.14 4.02 -23.25
CA THR A 163 0.76 4.40 -23.53
C THR A 163 0.47 4.23 -25.02
N PHE A 164 -0.67 3.59 -25.32
CA PHE A 164 -1.13 3.36 -26.68
C PHE A 164 -2.43 4.12 -26.94
N GLN A 165 -2.58 4.64 -28.15
CA GLN A 165 -3.87 5.11 -28.64
C GLN A 165 -4.82 3.91 -28.81
N PHE A 166 -6.11 4.08 -28.51
CA PHE A 166 -7.12 3.03 -28.72
C PHE A 166 -7.96 3.32 -29.95
N ASP A 167 -8.33 2.27 -30.70
CA ASP A 167 -9.22 2.42 -31.85
C ASP A 167 -10.59 2.92 -31.38
N ARG A 168 -10.91 4.16 -31.73
CA ARG A 168 -12.13 4.88 -31.29
C ARG A 168 -12.35 4.83 -29.77
N GLY A 169 -11.27 4.79 -28.99
CA GLY A 169 -11.35 4.73 -27.52
C GLY A 169 -11.69 3.37 -26.92
N ASP A 170 -11.75 2.30 -27.71
CA ASP A 170 -12.01 0.94 -27.24
C ASP A 170 -10.72 0.28 -26.71
N GLU A 171 -10.62 0.15 -25.38
CA GLU A 171 -9.47 -0.42 -24.67
C GLU A 171 -9.09 -1.84 -25.10
N ARG A 172 -10.02 -2.57 -25.72
CA ARG A 172 -9.77 -3.92 -26.25
C ARG A 172 -8.92 -3.92 -27.52
N PHE A 173 -8.79 -2.76 -28.17
CA PHE A 173 -8.10 -2.60 -29.45
C PHE A 173 -7.03 -1.49 -29.39
N PRO A 174 -5.93 -1.69 -28.63
CA PRO A 174 -4.81 -0.76 -28.62
C PRO A 174 -4.04 -0.78 -29.95
N LEU A 175 -3.77 0.39 -30.51
CA LEU A 175 -2.95 0.61 -31.70
C LEU A 175 -1.47 0.52 -31.32
N LYS A 176 -0.92 -0.70 -31.34
CA LYS A 176 0.44 -1.00 -30.83
C LYS A 176 1.58 -0.34 -31.61
N ASP A 177 1.31 0.07 -32.84
CA ASP A 177 2.21 0.85 -33.70
C ASP A 177 2.27 2.33 -33.31
N LYS A 178 1.34 2.80 -32.46
CA LYS A 178 1.24 4.19 -32.00
C LYS A 178 1.47 4.31 -30.51
N VAL A 179 2.75 4.30 -30.12
CA VAL A 179 3.16 4.66 -28.75
C VAL A 179 3.10 6.18 -28.62
N ILE A 180 2.35 6.66 -27.63
CA ILE A 180 2.16 8.09 -27.37
C ILE A 180 3.05 8.51 -26.20
N ALA A 181 3.84 9.56 -26.39
CA ALA A 181 4.65 10.15 -25.34
C ALA A 181 3.81 11.06 -24.41
N PRO A 182 4.22 11.25 -23.14
CA PRO A 182 3.58 12.20 -22.24
C PRO A 182 3.54 13.62 -22.82
N GLY A 183 2.43 14.33 -22.62
CA GLY A 183 2.24 15.68 -23.14
C GLY A 183 1.02 16.39 -22.58
N VAL A 184 0.96 17.70 -22.81
CA VAL A 184 -0.14 18.58 -22.37
C VAL A 184 -0.81 19.25 -23.57
N PRO A 185 -2.05 19.77 -23.44
CA PRO A 185 -2.72 20.47 -24.54
C PRO A 185 -1.97 21.74 -24.97
N THR A 186 -1.29 21.68 -26.11
CA THR A 186 -0.48 22.79 -26.64
C THR A 186 -1.33 24.01 -27.03
N VAL A 187 -2.61 23.81 -27.35
CA VAL A 187 -3.57 24.90 -27.61
C VAL A 187 -3.72 25.86 -26.44
N LEU A 188 -3.47 25.40 -25.20
CA LEU A 188 -3.49 26.25 -24.00
C LEU A 188 -2.15 26.95 -23.75
N GLY A 189 -1.19 26.83 -24.67
CA GLY A 189 0.15 27.42 -24.54
C GLY A 189 1.09 26.64 -23.62
N GLY A 190 0.72 25.42 -23.22
CA GLY A 190 1.55 24.56 -22.37
C GLY A 190 2.64 23.82 -23.14
N GLU A 191 3.81 23.71 -22.51
CA GLU A 191 4.92 22.83 -22.91
C GLU A 191 5.21 21.87 -21.74
N LEU A 192 5.36 20.57 -22.01
CA LEU A 192 5.77 19.61 -20.99
C LEU A 192 7.28 19.38 -21.07
N LYS A 193 7.99 19.73 -20.00
CA LYS A 193 9.42 19.41 -19.81
C LYS A 193 9.54 18.38 -18.71
N ILE A 194 10.08 17.22 -19.06
CA ILE A 194 10.28 16.11 -18.12
C ILE A 194 11.73 16.15 -17.66
N GLU A 195 11.91 16.33 -16.35
CA GLU A 195 13.22 16.31 -15.71
C GLU A 195 13.28 15.16 -14.69
N PRO A 196 14.35 14.36 -14.67
CA PRO A 196 14.49 13.30 -13.67
C PRO A 196 14.56 13.88 -12.24
N VAL A 197 13.77 13.33 -11.33
CA VAL A 197 13.83 13.64 -9.91
C VAL A 197 14.58 12.53 -9.16
N THR A 198 15.47 12.91 -8.25
CA THR A 198 16.14 11.95 -7.37
C THR A 198 15.30 11.75 -6.12
N LEU A 199 14.84 10.52 -5.90
CA LEU A 199 14.03 10.17 -4.74
C LEU A 199 14.86 9.39 -3.70
N PRO A 200 14.62 9.61 -2.40
CA PRO A 200 15.22 8.77 -1.37
C PRO A 200 14.66 7.35 -1.47
N MET A 201 15.43 6.37 -1.00
CA MET A 201 15.02 4.97 -1.05
C MET A 201 13.73 4.70 -0.25
N THR A 202 13.48 5.50 0.79
CA THR A 202 12.25 5.51 1.59
C THR A 202 10.99 5.89 0.80
N ALA A 203 11.13 6.56 -0.36
CA ALA A 203 10.02 6.87 -1.25
C ALA A 203 9.49 5.61 -1.95
N SER A 204 10.37 4.76 -2.46
CA SER A 204 10.00 3.48 -3.10
C SER A 204 9.84 2.35 -2.08
N GLN A 205 10.54 2.43 -0.95
CA GLN A 205 10.56 1.42 0.12
C GLN A 205 10.16 2.03 1.47
N PRO A 206 8.87 2.36 1.67
CA PRO A 206 8.39 3.06 2.87
C PRO A 206 8.58 2.25 4.16
N TRP A 207 8.75 0.93 4.09
CA TRP A 207 9.06 0.09 5.25
C TRP A 207 10.45 0.36 5.85
N ARG A 208 11.34 1.03 5.10
CA ARG A 208 12.68 1.43 5.58
C ARG A 208 12.70 2.70 6.42
N ARG A 209 11.56 3.41 6.53
CA ARG A 209 11.47 4.62 7.36
C ARG A 209 11.84 4.32 8.81
N ASP A 210 12.51 5.27 9.46
CA ASP A 210 13.07 5.09 10.80
C ASP A 210 12.02 4.72 11.86
N PHE A 211 10.83 5.33 11.81
CA PHE A 211 9.78 5.00 12.77
C PHE A 211 9.30 3.55 12.59
N VAL A 212 9.21 3.07 11.35
CA VAL A 212 8.79 1.70 11.05
C VAL A 212 9.78 0.70 11.65
N ARG A 213 11.08 0.93 11.43
CA ARG A 213 12.15 0.10 11.99
C ARG A 213 12.11 0.08 13.51
N ARG A 214 12.04 1.25 14.16
CA ARG A 214 11.99 1.38 15.62
C ARG A 214 10.77 0.68 16.23
N GLU A 215 9.60 0.84 15.63
CA GLU A 215 8.37 0.23 16.14
C GLU A 215 8.33 -1.28 15.92
N LEU A 216 8.89 -1.78 14.81
CA LEU A 216 9.04 -3.23 14.59
C LEU A 216 9.94 -3.86 15.66
N LEU A 217 11.08 -3.24 15.97
CA LEU A 217 11.98 -3.71 17.04
C LEU A 217 11.28 -3.66 18.41
N ALA A 218 10.60 -2.55 18.72
CA ALA A 218 9.87 -2.42 19.97
C ALA A 218 8.74 -3.47 20.11
N ASN A 219 8.09 -3.84 19.01
CA ASN A 219 7.09 -4.91 19.01
C ASN A 219 7.71 -6.28 19.25
N GLY A 220 8.90 -6.55 18.69
CA GLY A 220 9.64 -7.77 18.98
C GLY A 220 10.12 -7.85 20.43
N GLU A 221 10.63 -6.76 21.01
CA GLU A 221 10.96 -6.67 22.43
C GLU A 221 9.75 -6.94 23.33
N LYS A 222 8.59 -6.35 23.01
CA LYS A 222 7.33 -6.65 23.70
C LYS A 222 6.93 -8.11 23.55
N ALA A 223 7.11 -8.72 22.38
CA ALA A 223 6.79 -10.13 22.17
C ALA A 223 7.68 -11.05 23.02
N ILE A 224 8.97 -10.71 23.18
CA ILE A 224 9.90 -11.41 24.06
C ILE A 224 9.47 -11.27 25.53
N ALA A 225 9.15 -10.04 25.96
CA ALA A 225 8.74 -9.76 27.33
C ALA A 225 7.40 -10.43 27.70
N ASN A 226 6.47 -10.52 26.75
CA ASN A 226 5.13 -11.11 26.94
C ASN A 226 5.07 -12.62 26.70
N ALA A 227 6.20 -13.26 26.38
CA ALA A 227 6.25 -14.70 26.15
C ALA A 227 5.90 -15.47 27.43
N LYS A 228 4.96 -16.41 27.32
CA LYS A 228 4.40 -17.19 28.46
C LYS A 228 5.06 -18.56 28.63
N SER A 229 5.96 -18.94 27.73
CA SER A 229 6.67 -20.22 27.75
C SER A 229 8.04 -20.08 27.11
N GLU A 230 8.96 -20.98 27.47
CA GLU A 230 10.30 -21.02 26.87
C GLU A 230 10.27 -21.19 25.34
N PRO A 231 9.44 -22.07 24.74
CA PRO A 231 9.31 -22.13 23.27
C PRO A 231 8.81 -20.82 22.65
N GLN A 232 7.85 -20.14 23.30
CA GLN A 232 7.35 -18.85 22.81
C GLN A 232 8.43 -17.77 22.89
N LYS A 233 9.22 -17.76 23.97
CA LYS A 233 10.31 -16.81 24.15
C LYS A 233 11.41 -17.05 23.13
N ALA A 234 11.80 -18.32 22.91
CA ALA A 234 12.79 -18.69 21.90
C ALA A 234 12.35 -18.29 20.48
N ALA A 235 11.08 -18.49 20.14
CA ALA A 235 10.50 -18.05 18.87
C ALA A 235 10.55 -16.51 18.73
N ALA A 236 10.15 -15.77 19.76
CA ALA A 236 10.18 -14.30 19.74
C ALA A 236 11.61 -13.74 19.61
N VAL A 237 12.59 -14.31 20.33
CA VAL A 237 14.01 -13.93 20.22
C VAL A 237 14.55 -14.22 18.82
N ALA A 238 14.20 -15.36 18.24
CA ALA A 238 14.64 -15.70 16.89
C ALA A 238 14.00 -14.79 15.82
N ALA A 239 12.73 -14.41 15.99
CA ALA A 239 12.05 -13.45 15.12
C ALA A 239 12.71 -12.05 15.20
N GLN A 240 13.05 -11.59 16.41
CA GLN A 240 13.81 -10.35 16.62
C GLN A 240 15.17 -10.40 15.91
N ALA A 241 15.93 -11.48 16.07
CA ALA A 241 17.22 -11.64 15.42
C ALA A 241 17.12 -11.71 13.88
N ALA A 242 16.04 -12.29 13.34
CA ALA A 242 15.79 -12.30 11.90
C ALA A 242 15.50 -10.90 11.36
N LEU A 243 14.72 -10.11 12.10
CA LEU A 243 14.44 -8.71 11.76
C LEU A 243 15.70 -7.84 11.79
N GLU A 244 16.54 -8.00 12.81
CA GLU A 244 17.83 -7.29 12.92
C GLU A 244 18.79 -7.66 11.79
N ALA A 245 18.81 -8.94 11.39
CA ALA A 245 19.61 -9.38 10.25
C ALA A 245 19.14 -8.75 8.93
N GLU A 246 17.83 -8.63 8.73
CA GLU A 246 17.25 -7.94 7.57
C GLU A 246 17.68 -6.47 7.54
N PHE A 247 17.54 -5.75 8.66
CA PHE A 247 18.00 -4.35 8.75
C PHE A 247 19.50 -4.19 8.52
N ALA A 248 20.32 -5.17 8.90
CA ALA A 248 21.75 -5.15 8.60
C ALA A 248 22.03 -5.24 7.09
N VAL A 249 21.24 -6.01 6.33
CA VAL A 249 21.33 -6.02 4.85
C VAL A 249 20.91 -4.68 4.28
N GLU A 250 19.81 -4.10 4.78
CA GLU A 250 19.34 -2.79 4.30
C GLU A 250 20.37 -1.68 4.55
N ALA A 251 21.05 -1.69 5.70
CA ALA A 251 22.12 -0.73 6.01
C ALA A 251 23.33 -0.87 5.07
N ILE A 252 23.65 -2.09 4.63
CA ILE A 252 24.71 -2.33 3.63
C ILE A 252 24.31 -1.74 2.28
N GLU A 253 23.05 -1.89 1.87
CA GLU A 253 22.51 -1.31 0.64
C GLU A 253 22.48 0.22 0.68
N GLU A 254 22.10 0.80 1.82
CA GLU A 254 22.13 2.25 2.07
C GLU A 254 23.56 2.81 1.98
N ALA A 255 24.56 2.02 2.36
CA ALA A 255 25.98 2.36 2.18
C ALA A 255 26.47 2.21 0.72
N GLY A 256 25.58 1.96 -0.24
CA GLY A 256 25.88 1.86 -1.67
C GLY A 256 26.49 0.53 -2.09
N LYS A 257 26.47 -0.49 -1.24
CA LYS A 257 26.96 -1.84 -1.58
C LYS A 257 25.85 -2.63 -2.26
N THR A 258 26.19 -3.29 -3.35
CA THR A 258 25.24 -4.06 -4.14
C THR A 258 25.26 -5.55 -3.77
N LYS A 259 24.30 -6.29 -4.32
CA LYS A 259 24.22 -7.76 -4.23
C LYS A 259 25.48 -8.52 -4.65
N ASP A 260 26.37 -7.88 -5.39
CA ASP A 260 27.61 -8.50 -5.87
C ASP A 260 28.73 -8.44 -4.83
N SER A 261 28.62 -7.54 -3.84
CA SER A 261 29.61 -7.36 -2.78
C SER A 261 29.67 -8.56 -1.82
N PRO A 262 30.88 -8.96 -1.36
CA PRO A 262 31.02 -10.02 -0.37
C PRO A 262 30.26 -9.75 0.94
N GLU A 263 30.25 -8.49 1.39
CA GLU A 263 29.56 -8.09 2.62
C GLU A 263 28.05 -8.27 2.50
N TRP A 264 27.44 -7.85 1.38
CA TRP A 264 26.02 -8.06 1.14
C TRP A 264 25.67 -9.54 1.06
N LYS A 265 26.47 -10.36 0.35
CA LYS A 265 26.23 -11.81 0.24
C LYS A 265 26.27 -12.49 1.61
N ALA A 266 27.27 -12.16 2.43
CA ALA A 266 27.39 -12.71 3.78
C ALA A 266 26.18 -12.32 4.67
N ALA A 267 25.75 -11.05 4.61
CA ALA A 267 24.60 -10.55 5.36
C ALA A 267 23.27 -11.16 4.87
N ALA A 268 23.08 -11.30 3.55
CA ALA A 268 21.91 -11.95 2.96
C ALA A 268 21.81 -13.42 3.37
N GLU A 269 22.93 -14.16 3.32
CA GLU A 269 22.95 -15.54 3.79
C GLU A 269 22.67 -15.65 5.31
N ALA A 270 23.21 -14.74 6.11
CA ALA A 270 22.93 -14.67 7.55
C ALA A 270 21.43 -14.41 7.82
N THR A 271 20.82 -13.51 7.04
CA THR A 271 19.39 -13.20 7.10
C THR A 271 18.55 -14.42 6.78
N VAL A 272 18.86 -15.15 5.69
CA VAL A 272 18.14 -16.39 5.32
C VAL A 272 18.25 -17.44 6.43
N ARG A 273 19.44 -17.61 7.03
CA ARG A 273 19.63 -18.53 8.17
C ARG A 273 18.81 -18.11 9.39
N ALA A 274 18.79 -16.81 9.71
CA ALA A 274 18.03 -16.27 10.83
C ALA A 274 16.51 -16.43 10.61
N GLN A 275 16.02 -16.14 9.40
CA GLN A 275 14.61 -16.31 9.02
C GLN A 275 14.16 -17.78 9.09
N ARG A 276 14.98 -18.72 8.59
CA ARG A 276 14.69 -20.17 8.72
C ARG A 276 14.63 -20.61 10.18
N LYS A 277 15.59 -20.16 10.99
CA LYS A 277 15.61 -20.45 12.44
C LYS A 277 14.37 -19.88 13.14
N ALA A 278 13.99 -18.64 12.82
CA ALA A 278 12.79 -18.00 13.36
C ALA A 278 11.52 -18.78 12.98
N ALA A 279 11.39 -19.17 11.70
CA ALA A 279 10.25 -19.96 11.22
C ALA A 279 10.16 -21.33 11.90
N SER A 280 11.29 -22.03 12.07
CA SER A 280 11.34 -23.32 12.76
C SER A 280 10.93 -23.19 14.23
N LEU A 281 11.48 -22.22 14.96
CA LEU A 281 11.16 -22.01 16.38
C LEU A 281 9.73 -21.52 16.60
N ASP A 282 9.19 -20.68 15.71
CA ASP A 282 7.78 -20.28 15.73
C ASP A 282 6.87 -21.50 15.51
N ALA A 283 7.18 -22.36 14.54
CA ALA A 283 6.43 -23.58 14.30
C ALA A 283 6.49 -24.54 15.50
N GLN A 284 7.66 -24.72 16.12
CA GLN A 284 7.81 -25.52 17.34
C GLN A 284 7.02 -24.95 18.53
N SER A 285 7.04 -23.63 18.71
CA SER A 285 6.25 -22.93 19.71
C SER A 285 4.75 -23.16 19.50
N LYS A 286 4.27 -23.05 18.26
CA LYS A 286 2.87 -23.31 17.89
C LYS A 286 2.49 -24.78 18.09
N ILE A 287 3.37 -25.72 17.78
CA ILE A 287 3.16 -27.15 18.08
C ILE A 287 2.99 -27.35 19.59
N ALA A 288 3.89 -26.80 20.41
CA ALA A 288 3.80 -26.93 21.86
C ALA A 288 2.49 -26.35 22.42
N ALA A 289 2.09 -25.16 21.94
CA ALA A 289 0.83 -24.52 22.32
C ALA A 289 -0.40 -25.35 21.88
N ALA A 290 -0.41 -25.84 20.64
CA ALA A 290 -1.52 -26.63 20.10
C ALA A 290 -1.63 -28.00 20.79
N THR A 291 -0.51 -28.64 21.13
CA THR A 291 -0.49 -29.88 21.92
C THR A 291 -1.05 -29.64 23.33
N ALA A 292 -0.64 -28.58 24.01
CA ALA A 292 -1.19 -28.23 25.32
C ALA A 292 -2.70 -27.93 25.25
N ALA A 293 -3.14 -27.20 24.23
CA ALA A 293 -4.56 -26.92 23.99
C ALA A 293 -5.36 -28.19 23.71
N GLN A 294 -4.80 -29.12 22.93
CA GLN A 294 -5.41 -30.42 22.65
C GLN A 294 -5.59 -31.23 23.93
N SER A 295 -4.52 -31.41 24.71
CA SER A 295 -4.59 -32.18 25.97
C SER A 295 -5.59 -31.57 26.96
N LYS A 296 -5.66 -30.23 27.04
CA LYS A 296 -6.66 -29.54 27.86
C LYS A 296 -8.08 -29.81 27.38
N ALA A 297 -8.34 -29.69 26.07
CA ALA A 297 -9.66 -29.94 25.51
C ALA A 297 -10.12 -31.40 25.72
N GLU A 298 -9.19 -32.36 25.64
CA GLU A 298 -9.47 -33.78 25.94
C GLU A 298 -9.84 -33.98 27.42
N ALA A 299 -9.12 -33.36 28.34
CA ALA A 299 -9.42 -33.41 29.77
C ALA A 299 -10.77 -32.74 30.10
N ASP A 300 -11.04 -31.57 29.54
CA ASP A 300 -12.30 -30.83 29.70
C ASP A 300 -13.49 -31.65 29.17
N PHE A 301 -13.31 -32.31 28.03
CA PHE A 301 -14.32 -33.21 27.46
C PHE A 301 -14.60 -34.39 28.39
N ALA A 302 -13.56 -35.06 28.91
CA ALA A 302 -13.71 -36.17 29.85
C ALA A 302 -14.42 -35.76 31.14
N ALA A 303 -14.07 -34.59 31.71
CA ALA A 303 -14.71 -34.04 32.90
C ALA A 303 -16.18 -33.67 32.65
N ALA A 304 -16.48 -33.06 31.49
CA ALA A 304 -17.86 -32.73 31.10
C ALA A 304 -18.71 -33.98 30.85
N LYS A 305 -18.10 -35.05 30.31
CA LYS A 305 -18.74 -36.36 30.14
C LYS A 305 -19.08 -36.99 31.48
N ALA A 306 -18.15 -36.96 32.45
CA ALA A 306 -18.39 -37.48 33.80
C ALA A 306 -19.54 -36.76 34.52
N LYS A 307 -19.68 -35.45 34.30
CA LYS A 307 -20.75 -34.62 34.89
C LYS A 307 -22.07 -34.62 34.08
N LYS A 308 -22.13 -35.32 32.94
CA LYS A 308 -23.25 -35.29 31.98
C LYS A 308 -23.64 -33.87 31.52
N ASP A 309 -22.67 -32.95 31.48
CA ASP A 309 -22.86 -31.56 31.05
C ASP A 309 -22.67 -31.48 29.52
N THR A 310 -23.77 -31.53 28.78
CA THR A 310 -23.77 -31.57 27.31
C THR A 310 -23.28 -30.28 26.67
N ALA A 311 -23.52 -29.13 27.30
CA ALA A 311 -23.04 -27.83 26.82
C ALA A 311 -21.51 -27.77 26.87
N LYS A 312 -20.90 -28.20 27.98
CA LYS A 312 -19.42 -28.25 28.10
C LYS A 312 -18.79 -29.30 27.20
N GLN A 313 -19.46 -30.42 26.94
CA GLN A 313 -19.00 -31.40 25.96
C GLN A 313 -18.92 -30.78 24.55
N GLY A 314 -19.95 -30.02 24.14
CA GLY A 314 -19.97 -29.32 22.85
C GLY A 314 -18.83 -28.29 22.73
N ALA A 315 -18.61 -27.49 23.77
CA ALA A 315 -17.52 -26.52 23.81
C ALA A 315 -16.13 -27.18 23.74
N ALA A 316 -15.90 -28.24 24.53
CA ALA A 316 -14.64 -28.99 24.51
C ALA A 316 -14.39 -29.70 23.17
N THR A 317 -15.44 -30.20 22.52
CA THR A 317 -15.34 -30.79 21.17
C THR A 317 -14.89 -29.75 20.14
N LYS A 318 -15.48 -28.54 20.18
CA LYS A 318 -15.07 -27.44 19.28
C LYS A 318 -13.60 -27.05 19.51
N ALA A 319 -13.19 -26.92 20.78
CA ALA A 319 -11.81 -26.62 21.15
C ALA A 319 -10.83 -27.71 20.68
N LEU A 320 -11.21 -28.99 20.79
CA LEU A 320 -10.42 -30.12 20.32
C LEU A 320 -10.22 -30.09 18.81
N THR A 321 -11.28 -29.78 18.05
CA THR A 321 -11.18 -29.64 16.59
C THR A 321 -10.22 -28.51 16.22
N THR A 322 -10.35 -27.34 16.84
CA THR A 322 -9.43 -26.22 16.62
C THR A 322 -7.98 -26.59 16.93
N ALA A 323 -7.71 -27.17 18.11
CA ALA A 323 -6.35 -27.55 18.49
C ALA A 323 -5.71 -28.57 17.54
N LYS A 324 -6.49 -29.51 16.99
CA LYS A 324 -6.01 -30.47 15.98
C LYS A 324 -5.68 -29.79 14.65
N THR A 325 -6.53 -28.85 14.21
CA THR A 325 -6.27 -28.06 13.00
C THR A 325 -4.99 -27.22 13.17
N ASP A 326 -4.84 -26.55 14.31
CA ASP A 326 -3.66 -25.73 14.61
C ASP A 326 -2.39 -26.57 14.67
N LEU A 327 -2.45 -27.75 15.30
CA LEU A 327 -1.33 -28.68 15.37
C LEU A 327 -0.90 -29.17 13.98
N ALA A 328 -1.85 -29.52 13.12
CA ALA A 328 -1.55 -29.94 11.74
C ALA A 328 -0.92 -28.81 10.93
N ALA A 329 -1.44 -27.59 11.06
CA ALA A 329 -0.88 -26.40 10.41
C ALA A 329 0.55 -26.10 10.89
N ALA A 330 0.79 -26.17 12.21
CA ALA A 330 2.10 -25.92 12.79
C ALA A 330 3.14 -26.98 12.39
N LYS A 331 2.75 -28.27 12.32
CA LYS A 331 3.63 -29.34 11.79
C LYS A 331 3.98 -29.14 10.33
N LYS A 332 3.02 -28.71 9.51
CA LYS A 332 3.28 -28.38 8.10
C LYS A 332 4.24 -27.19 7.98
N ALA A 333 4.09 -26.17 8.83
CA ALA A 333 4.99 -25.02 8.86
C ALA A 333 6.42 -25.42 9.28
N LEU A 334 6.57 -26.31 10.26
CA LEU A 334 7.88 -26.82 10.68
C LEU A 334 8.58 -27.56 9.53
N ALA A 335 7.87 -28.47 8.84
CA ALA A 335 8.41 -29.21 7.71
C ALA A 335 8.77 -28.32 6.50
N ALA A 336 8.21 -27.10 6.40
CA ALA A 336 8.58 -26.14 5.37
C ALA A 336 9.76 -25.25 5.78
N ALA A 337 10.06 -25.16 7.07
CA ALA A 337 11.16 -24.37 7.61
C ALA A 337 12.49 -25.16 7.69
N GLU A 338 12.41 -26.48 7.83
CA GLU A 338 13.51 -27.45 7.79
C GLU A 338 13.97 -27.73 6.35
#